data_AF-M6QA57-F1
#
_entry.id   AF-M6QA57-F1
#
_cell.length_a   1.000
_cell.length_b   1.000
_cell.length_c   1.000
_cell.angle_alpha   90.00
_cell.angle_beta   90.00
_cell.angle_gamma   90.00
#
_symmetry.space_group_name_H-M   'P 1'
#
loop_
_entity.id
_entity.type
_entity.pdbx_description
1 polymer ?
#
loop_
_entity_poly.entity_id
_entity_poly.type
_entity_poly.pdbx_seq_one_letter_code
_entity_poly.pdbx_strand_id
1 'polypeptide(L)' 'MTQISKDLGVSVNTLINWKKRYLTDDGPFQNELRAENERLRKELMEVKEEREILKKSVAIFLKPRK' A
#
# COMPACT_ATOMS: atom_id res chain seq x y z
N MET A 1 4.80 6.41 -25.48
CA MET A 1 3.90 7.54 -25.81
C MET A 1 3.84 7.84 -27.30
N THR A 2 4.95 7.78 -28.03
CA THR A 2 4.97 8.03 -29.49
C THR A 2 4.12 7.06 -30.30
N GLN A 3 4.13 5.76 -29.98
CA GLN A 3 3.28 4.77 -30.65
C GLN A 3 1.80 5.04 -30.39
N ILE A 4 1.41 5.21 -29.11
CA ILE A 4 0.05 5.56 -28.68
C ILE A 4 -0.45 6.86 -29.35
N SER A 5 0.44 7.85 -29.49
CA SER A 5 0.14 9.11 -30.18
C SER A 5 -0.19 8.89 -31.66
N LYS A 6 0.57 8.02 -32.35
CA LYS A 6 0.28 7.64 -33.74
C LYS A 6 -1.02 6.84 -33.86
N ASP A 7 -1.21 5.85 -32.99
CA ASP A 7 -2.39 4.97 -33.00
C ASP A 7 -3.68 5.74 -32.74
N LEU A 8 -3.63 6.75 -31.89
CA LEU A 8 -4.78 7.60 -31.54
C LEU A 8 -4.90 8.86 -32.40
N GLY A 9 -3.95 9.14 -33.30
CA GLY A 9 -3.95 10.34 -34.15
C GLY A 9 -3.85 11.67 -33.38
N VAL A 10 -3.31 11.68 -32.17
CA VAL A 10 -3.18 12.87 -31.32
C VAL A 10 -1.71 13.17 -31.03
N SER A 11 -1.36 14.42 -30.76
CA SER A 11 0.02 14.79 -30.44
C SER A 11 0.49 14.16 -29.12
N VAL A 12 1.80 13.91 -28.99
CA VAL A 12 2.39 13.44 -27.73
C VAL A 12 2.15 14.44 -26.59
N ASN A 13 2.17 15.75 -26.87
CA ASN A 13 1.86 16.79 -25.88
C ASN A 13 0.41 16.70 -25.38
N THR A 14 -0.54 16.33 -26.26
CA THR A 14 -1.94 16.08 -25.86
C THR A 14 -2.02 14.93 -24.86
N LEU A 15 -1.31 13.82 -25.12
CA LEU A 15 -1.27 12.69 -24.19
C LEU A 15 -0.61 13.05 -22.86
N ILE A 16 0.47 13.83 -22.87
CA ILE A 16 1.13 14.32 -21.65
C ILE A 16 0.17 15.20 -20.84
N ASN A 17 -0.56 16.10 -21.50
CA ASN A 17 -1.52 16.97 -20.84
C ASN A 17 -2.70 16.19 -20.24
N TRP A 18 -3.21 15.18 -20.94
CA TRP A 18 -4.24 14.30 -20.40
C TRP A 18 -3.72 13.48 -19.23
N LYS A 19 -2.52 12.90 -19.33
CA LYS A 19 -1.90 12.20 -18.20
C LYS A 19 -1.77 13.13 -16.99
N LYS A 20 -1.29 14.35 -17.18
CA LYS A 20 -1.18 15.33 -16.08
C LYS A 20 -2.54 15.72 -15.49
N ARG A 21 -3.58 15.80 -16.32
CA ARG A 21 -4.93 16.23 -15.91
C ARG A 21 -5.72 15.12 -15.21
N TYR A 22 -5.55 13.88 -15.65
CA TYR A 22 -6.42 12.76 -15.24
C TYR A 22 -5.68 11.70 -14.43
N LEU A 23 -4.35 11.64 -14.51
CA LEU A 23 -3.51 10.79 -13.67
C LEU A 23 -2.98 11.64 -12.52
N THR A 24 -3.88 11.98 -11.61
CA THR A 24 -3.51 12.59 -10.32
C THR A 24 -3.46 11.48 -9.27
N ASP A 25 -2.55 11.60 -8.30
CA ASP A 25 -2.42 10.64 -7.19
C ASP A 25 -3.53 10.84 -6.13
N ASP A 26 -4.55 11.59 -6.49
CA ASP A 26 -5.58 12.19 -5.65
C ASP A 26 -6.98 11.87 -6.18
N GLY A 27 -7.14 10.64 -6.69
CA GLY A 27 -8.45 10.04 -6.96
C GLY A 27 -9.38 10.13 -5.74
N PRO A 28 -10.71 10.10 -5.95
CA PRO A 28 -11.72 10.46 -4.94
C PRO A 28 -11.62 9.64 -3.64
N PHE A 29 -11.00 8.46 -3.66
CA PHE A 29 -10.85 7.57 -2.53
C PHE A 29 -9.43 7.55 -1.93
N GLN A 30 -8.51 8.40 -2.37
CA GLN A 30 -7.11 8.34 -1.93
C GLN A 30 -6.93 8.65 -0.44
N ASN A 31 -7.71 9.58 0.10
CA ASN A 31 -7.68 9.89 1.53
C ASN A 31 -8.21 8.72 2.37
N GLU A 32 -9.32 8.11 1.95
CA GLU A 32 -9.91 6.94 2.59
C GLU A 32 -8.96 5.73 2.51
N LEU A 33 -8.36 5.49 1.35
CA LEU A 33 -7.39 4.42 1.13
C LEU A 33 -6.13 4.62 1.99
N ARG A 34 -5.65 5.86 2.13
CA ARG A 34 -4.52 6.19 3.01
C ARG A 34 -4.88 5.97 4.48
N ALA A 35 -6.06 6.42 4.92
CA ALA A 35 -6.54 6.22 6.29
C ALA A 35 -6.68 4.73 6.63
N GLU A 36 -7.23 3.95 5.70
CA GLU A 36 -7.38 2.51 5.83
C GLU A 36 -6.02 1.80 5.85
N ASN A 37 -5.07 2.22 5.00
CA ASN A 37 -3.73 1.66 5.00
C ASN A 37 -3.02 1.89 6.35
N GLU A 38 -3.15 3.08 6.91
CA GLU A 38 -2.58 3.39 8.22
C GLU A 38 -3.28 2.62 9.36
N ARG A 39 -4.60 2.43 9.29
CA ARG A 39 -5.34 1.56 10.22
C ARG A 39 -4.81 0.13 10.17
N LEU A 40 -4.73 -0.46 8.98
CA LEU A 40 -4.25 -1.83 8.78
C LEU A 40 -2.79 -2.01 9.22
N ARG A 41 -1.93 -1.01 9.03
CA ARG A 41 -0.55 -1.05 9.52
C ARG A 41 -0.45 -1.09 11.04
N LYS A 42 -1.31 -0.34 11.74
CA LYS A 42 -1.38 -0.36 13.21
C LYS A 42 -1.85 -1.73 13.72
N GLU A 43 -2.94 -2.25 13.17
CA GLU A 43 -3.46 -3.58 13.53
C GLU A 43 -2.42 -4.67 13.27
N LEU A 44 -1.70 -4.60 12.15
CA LEU A 44 -0.64 -5.55 11.83
C LEU A 44 0.53 -5.48 12.81
N MET A 45 0.86 -4.28 13.30
CA MET A 45 1.92 -4.10 14.30
C MET A 45 1.51 -4.71 15.65
N GLU A 46 0.30 -4.42 16.11
CA GLU A 46 -0.26 -4.95 17.36
C GLU A 46 -0.30 -6.48 17.36
N VAL A 47 -0.88 -7.09 16.31
CA VAL A 47 -0.97 -8.55 16.19
C VAL A 47 0.42 -9.19 16.11
N LYS A 48 1.39 -8.54 15.47
CA LYS A 48 2.78 -9.04 15.44
C LYS A 48 3.41 -9.03 16.83
N GLU A 49 3.19 -7.97 17.61
CA GLU A 49 3.70 -7.87 18.97
C GLU A 49 3.09 -8.95 19.87
N GLU A 50 1.77 -9.10 19.85
CA GLU A 50 1.06 -10.16 20.59
C GLU A 50 1.60 -11.55 20.24
N ARG A 51 1.79 -11.83 18.95
CA ARG A 51 2.36 -13.10 18.48
C ARG A 51 3.78 -13.31 19.02
N GLU A 52 4.62 -12.28 19.06
CA GLU A 52 5.98 -12.40 19.60
C GLU A 52 5.99 -12.61 21.12
N ILE A 53 5.08 -11.97 21.85
CA ILE A 53 4.87 -12.22 23.28
C ILE A 53 4.47 -13.67 23.52
N LEU A 54 3.47 -14.17 22.79
CA LEU A 54 3.00 -15.55 22.92
C LEU A 54 4.11 -16.55 22.62
N LYS A 55 4.91 -16.33 21.56
CA LYS A 55 6.08 -17.18 21.27
C LYS A 55 7.08 -17.22 22.43
N LYS A 56 7.40 -16.06 23.02
CA LYS A 56 8.31 -15.99 24.17
C LYS A 56 7.74 -16.75 25.37
N SER A 57 6.45 -16.60 25.65
CA SER A 57 5.78 -17.34 26.73
C SER A 57 5.83 -18.85 26.48
N VAL A 58 5.47 -19.31 25.28
CA VAL A 58 5.55 -20.73 24.90
C VAL A 58 6.97 -21.26 25.07
N ALA A 59 8.00 -20.51 24.66
CA ALA A 59 9.39 -20.91 24.84
C ALA A 59 9.80 -21.03 26.32
N ILE A 60 9.25 -20.21 27.21
CA ILE A 60 9.47 -20.33 28.67
C ILE A 60 8.79 -21.59 29.20
N PHE A 61 7.54 -21.84 28.82
CA PHE A 61 6.77 -23.00 29.30
C PHE A 61 7.32 -24.34 28.79
N LEU A 62 7.84 -24.38 27.55
CA LEU A 62 8.41 -25.59 26.95
C LEU A 62 9.87 -25.85 27.34
N LYS A 63 10.56 -24.91 28.00
CA LYS A 63 11.90 -25.18 28.55
C LYS A 63 11.75 -26.02 29.83
N PRO A 64 12.26 -27.26 29.87
CA PRO A 64 12.25 -28.04 31.10
C PRO A 64 13.08 -27.31 32.16
N ARG A 65 12.49 -27.09 33.34
CA ARG A 65 13.24 -26.69 34.54
C ARG A 65 14.20 -27.85 34.86
N LYS A 66 15.51 -27.59 34.76
CA LYS A 66 16.54 -28.46 35.34
C LYS A 66 16.52 -28.33 36.86
#